data_AF-A0A847SFS6-F1
#
_entry.id   AF-A0A847SFS6-F1
#
_cell.length_a   1.000
_cell.length_b   1.000
_cell.length_c   1.000
_cell.angle_alpha   90.00
_cell.angle_beta   90.00
_cell.angle_gamma   90.00
#
_symmetry.space_group_name_H-M   'P 1'
#
loop_
_entity.id
_entity.type
_entity.pdbx_description
1 polymer ?
#
loop_
_entity_poly.entity_id
_entity_poly.type
_entity_poly.pdbx_seq_one_letter_code
_entity_poly.pdbx_strand_id
1 'polypeptide(L)'
;MLRYLLLTGLLLALSGGQPDPLQHADARLRSQLRQDGVYRALLPKGDWMQCVLIEENARTSAYVDLETREIHQSPCPGDPGSIPLLDAFRVEAEGDILWYDPLAERYRPYAAFLTPRQAPPASGL
;
A
#
# COMPACT_ATOMS: atom_id res chain seq x y z
N MET A 1 -13.45 67.75 13.01
CA MET A 1 -13.92 66.49 13.63
C MET A 1 -13.18 65.33 12.96
N LEU A 2 -12.16 64.78 13.63
CA LEU A 2 -11.27 63.75 13.08
C LEU A 2 -11.77 62.37 13.55
N ARG A 3 -12.30 61.56 12.62
CA ARG A 3 -12.79 60.21 12.91
C ARG A 3 -11.64 59.21 12.80
N TYR A 4 -11.18 58.70 13.93
CA TYR A 4 -10.37 57.48 14.01
C TYR A 4 -11.30 56.27 13.82
N LEU A 5 -11.07 55.47 12.77
CA LEU A 5 -11.62 54.12 12.65
C LEU A 5 -10.46 53.14 12.86
N LEU A 6 -10.37 52.62 14.07
CA LEU A 6 -9.53 51.47 14.42
C LEU A 6 -10.17 50.22 13.81
N LEU A 7 -9.62 49.74 12.70
CA LEU A 7 -9.91 48.42 12.15
C LEU A 7 -8.99 47.41 12.86
N THR A 8 -9.49 46.79 13.92
CA THR A 8 -8.89 45.58 14.50
C THR A 8 -9.17 44.40 13.57
N GLY A 9 -8.19 44.08 12.73
CA GLY A 9 -8.20 42.86 11.93
C GLY A 9 -8.00 41.63 12.82
N LEU A 10 -9.06 40.85 12.99
CA LEU A 10 -9.00 39.52 13.62
C LEU A 10 -8.37 38.54 12.61
N LEU A 11 -7.07 38.29 12.76
CA LEU A 11 -6.36 37.24 12.02
C LEU A 11 -6.77 35.87 12.60
N LEU A 12 -7.79 35.24 11.99
CA LEU A 12 -8.06 33.82 12.14
C LEU A 12 -6.93 33.05 11.42
N ALA A 13 -5.92 32.62 12.16
CA ALA A 13 -4.94 31.66 11.67
C ALA A 13 -5.66 30.31 11.48
N LEU A 14 -6.03 30.01 10.23
CA LEU A 14 -6.39 28.65 9.84
C LEU A 14 -5.12 27.80 9.94
N SER A 15 -4.94 27.09 11.05
CA SER A 15 -4.00 25.99 11.12
C SER A 15 -4.54 24.83 10.27
N GLY A 16 -4.50 25.01 8.95
CA GLY A 16 -4.66 23.91 8.01
C GLY A 16 -3.47 22.97 8.22
N GLY A 17 -3.69 21.88 8.97
CA GLY A 17 -2.70 20.82 9.09
C GLY A 17 -2.31 20.36 7.68
N GLN A 18 -1.01 20.24 7.44
CA GLN A 18 -0.49 19.73 6.18
C GLN A 18 -1.11 18.33 5.94
N PRO A 19 -1.63 18.03 4.74
CA PRO A 19 -2.26 16.74 4.48
C PRO A 19 -1.29 15.61 4.79
N ASP A 20 -1.76 14.57 5.49
CA ASP A 20 -0.97 13.38 5.79
C ASP A 20 -0.61 12.68 4.46
N PRO A 21 0.68 12.63 4.06
CA PRO A 21 1.10 12.01 2.81
C PRO A 21 0.78 10.50 2.76
N LEU A 22 0.52 9.89 3.92
CA LEU A 22 0.22 8.47 4.09
C LEU A 22 -1.28 8.17 4.20
N GLN A 23 -2.16 9.17 4.07
CA GLN A 23 -3.62 9.00 4.19
C GLN A 23 -4.20 8.00 3.16
N HIS A 24 -3.55 7.85 2.02
CA HIS A 24 -4.00 7.00 0.91
C HIS A 24 -2.97 5.92 0.53
N ALA A 25 -2.16 5.47 1.49
CA ALA A 25 -1.12 4.48 1.25
C ALA A 25 -1.66 3.18 0.64
N ASP A 26 -2.80 2.68 1.14
CA ASP A 26 -3.48 1.49 0.63
C ASP A 26 -3.91 1.66 -0.84
N ALA A 27 -4.49 2.81 -1.18
CA ALA A 27 -4.96 3.10 -2.54
C ALA A 27 -3.78 3.23 -3.51
N ARG A 28 -2.67 3.84 -3.07
CA ARG A 28 -1.42 3.93 -3.85
C ARG A 28 -0.86 2.54 -4.13
N LEU A 29 -0.73 1.69 -3.10
CA LEU A 29 -0.28 0.31 -3.27
C LEU A 29 -1.22 -0.48 -4.20
N ARG A 30 -2.54 -0.39 -3.97
CA ARG A 30 -3.57 -1.04 -4.80
C ARG A 30 -3.44 -0.66 -6.27
N SER A 31 -3.23 0.63 -6.54
CA SER A 31 -3.04 1.14 -7.90
C SER A 31 -1.79 0.57 -8.56
N GLN A 32 -0.66 0.59 -7.85
CA GLN A 32 0.61 0.07 -8.35
C GLN A 32 0.52 -1.44 -8.65
N LEU A 33 0.02 -2.24 -7.71
CA LEU A 33 -0.15 -3.68 -7.88
C LEU A 33 -1.03 -4.00 -9.10
N ARG A 34 -2.15 -3.27 -9.25
CA ARG A 34 -3.08 -3.41 -10.39
C ARG A 34 -2.40 -3.07 -11.71
N GLN A 35 -1.64 -1.98 -11.76
CA GLN A 35 -0.93 -1.53 -12.95
C GLN A 35 0.09 -2.56 -13.41
N ASP A 36 0.85 -3.15 -12.49
CA ASP A 36 1.90 -4.12 -12.82
C ASP A 36 1.37 -5.56 -12.95
N GLY A 37 0.11 -5.81 -12.60
CA GLY A 37 -0.52 -7.12 -12.74
C GLY A 37 0.06 -8.19 -11.82
N VAL A 38 0.59 -7.79 -10.65
CA VAL A 38 1.37 -8.63 -9.73
C VAL A 38 0.71 -9.99 -9.43
N TYR A 39 -0.58 -10.00 -9.11
CA TYR A 39 -1.29 -11.23 -8.73
C TYR A 39 -2.14 -11.82 -9.86
N ARG A 40 -2.07 -11.26 -11.08
CA ARG A 40 -2.92 -11.67 -12.22
C ARG A 40 -2.73 -13.13 -12.64
N ALA A 41 -1.54 -13.68 -12.39
CA ALA A 41 -1.22 -15.07 -12.68
C ALA A 41 -1.67 -16.04 -11.57
N LEU A 42 -1.76 -15.54 -10.32
CA LEU A 42 -2.07 -16.35 -9.13
C LEU A 42 -3.58 -16.40 -8.84
N LEU A 43 -4.28 -15.30 -9.06
CA LEU A 43 -5.68 -15.12 -8.67
C LEU A 43 -6.67 -15.36 -9.85
N PRO A 44 -7.97 -15.53 -9.57
CA PRO A 44 -8.99 -15.80 -10.58
C PRO A 44 -8.99 -14.81 -11.74
N LYS A 45 -9.38 -15.28 -12.93
CA LYS A 45 -9.55 -14.41 -14.10
C LYS A 45 -10.69 -13.41 -13.88
N GLY A 46 -10.50 -12.16 -14.31
CA GLY A 46 -11.44 -11.05 -14.09
C GLY A 46 -10.79 -9.93 -13.28
N ASP A 47 -11.57 -9.25 -12.44
CA ASP A 47 -11.04 -8.25 -11.49
C ASP A 47 -10.38 -8.93 -10.29
N TRP A 48 -9.24 -9.58 -10.52
CA TRP A 48 -8.46 -10.34 -9.53
C TRP A 48 -8.13 -9.53 -8.26
N MET A 49 -8.03 -8.20 -8.34
CA MET A 49 -7.79 -7.33 -7.17
C MET A 49 -8.96 -7.29 -6.17
N GLN A 50 -10.17 -7.73 -6.56
CA GLN A 50 -11.28 -7.90 -5.62
C GLN A 50 -11.02 -9.06 -4.64
N CYS A 51 -10.10 -9.97 -4.98
CA CYS A 51 -9.67 -11.08 -4.14
C CYS A 51 -8.45 -10.72 -3.28
N VAL A 52 -8.04 -9.44 -3.28
CA VAL A 52 -6.90 -8.94 -2.50
C VAL A 52 -7.39 -7.94 -1.46
N LEU A 53 -7.28 -8.35 -0.21
CA LEU A 53 -7.36 -7.45 0.94
C LEU A 53 -6.00 -6.80 1.16
N ILE A 54 -6.00 -5.50 1.49
CA ILE A 54 -4.81 -4.76 1.91
C ILE A 54 -5.09 -4.29 3.33
N GLU A 55 -4.27 -4.73 4.28
CA GLU A 55 -4.41 -4.39 5.70
C GLU A 55 -3.20 -3.59 6.16
N GLU A 56 -3.45 -2.58 6.99
CA GLU A 56 -2.38 -1.87 7.69
C GLU A 56 -1.90 -2.69 8.88
N ASN A 57 -0.60 -2.97 8.92
CA ASN A 57 0.04 -3.69 10.01
C ASN A 57 0.76 -2.73 10.98
N ALA A 58 1.39 -1.67 10.45
CA ALA A 58 2.05 -0.65 11.27
C ALA A 58 2.06 0.71 10.56
N ARG A 59 2.10 1.79 11.36
CA ARG A 59 2.16 3.17 10.86
C ARG A 59 3.09 4.02 11.70
N THR A 60 3.85 4.87 11.02
CA THR A 60 4.65 5.96 11.59
C THR A 60 4.40 7.26 10.83
N SER A 61 5.09 8.34 11.18
CA SER A 61 5.07 9.56 10.38
C SER A 61 5.84 9.45 9.05
N ALA A 62 6.71 8.44 8.93
CA ALA A 62 7.57 8.26 7.75
C ALA A 62 7.03 7.19 6.79
N TYR A 63 6.24 6.23 7.27
CA TYR A 63 5.76 5.14 6.45
C TYR A 63 4.54 4.42 7.02
N VAL A 64 3.88 3.62 6.17
CA VAL A 64 2.87 2.62 6.54
C VAL A 64 3.30 1.25 6.01
N ASP A 65 3.31 0.26 6.89
CA ASP A 65 3.50 -1.15 6.52
C ASP A 65 2.13 -1.78 6.23
N LEU A 66 2.01 -2.37 5.05
CA LEU A 66 0.78 -2.95 4.50
C LEU A 66 1.01 -4.42 4.16
N GLU A 67 0.04 -5.27 4.48
CA GLU A 67 0.02 -6.68 4.08
C GLU A 67 -1.04 -6.89 3.00
N THR A 68 -0.70 -7.60 1.93
CA THR A 68 -1.67 -8.09 0.96
C THR A 68 -2.07 -9.51 1.32
N ARG A 69 -3.37 -9.78 1.33
CA ARG A 69 -3.90 -11.12 1.63
C ARG A 69 -4.91 -11.54 0.58
N GLU A 70 -4.94 -12.84 0.28
CA GLU A 70 -6.01 -13.42 -0.53
C GLU A 70 -7.25 -13.61 0.34
N ILE A 71 -8.42 -13.23 -0.19
CA ILE A 71 -9.71 -13.48 0.43
C ILE A 71 -10.54 -14.43 -0.42
N HIS A 72 -11.28 -15.33 0.22
CA HIS A 72 -12.10 -16.36 -0.43
C HIS A 72 -13.60 -16.13 -0.19
N GLN A 73 -14.04 -14.89 -0.40
CA GLN A 73 -15.45 -14.51 -0.38
C GLN A 73 -15.94 -14.36 -1.82
N SER A 74 -17.19 -14.75 -2.10
CA SER A 74 -17.76 -14.65 -3.46
C SER A 74 -17.47 -13.27 -4.08
N PRO A 75 -16.87 -13.19 -5.28
CA PRO A 75 -16.67 -14.27 -6.28
C PRO A 75 -15.30 -14.98 -6.23
N CYS A 76 -14.51 -14.79 -5.17
CA CYS A 76 -13.17 -15.35 -5.02
C CYS A 76 -13.24 -16.78 -4.46
N PRO A 77 -12.82 -17.80 -5.25
CA PRO A 77 -12.84 -19.19 -4.84
C PRO A 77 -11.73 -19.46 -3.82
N GLY A 78 -11.88 -20.51 -3.02
CA GLY A 78 -10.90 -20.94 -2.03
C GLY A 78 -11.60 -21.36 -0.73
N ASP A 79 -10.82 -21.60 0.32
CA ASP A 79 -11.35 -21.92 1.64
C ASP A 79 -11.75 -20.63 2.39
N PRO A 80 -13.05 -20.41 2.68
CA PRO A 80 -13.51 -19.22 3.40
C PRO A 80 -12.91 -19.04 4.80
N GLY A 81 -12.40 -20.11 5.41
CA GLY A 81 -11.73 -20.08 6.70
C GLY A 81 -10.27 -19.61 6.64
N SER A 82 -9.74 -19.31 5.46
CA SER A 82 -8.34 -18.91 5.25
C SER A 82 -8.22 -17.50 4.67
N ILE A 83 -7.17 -16.79 5.12
CA ILE A 83 -6.82 -15.44 4.66
C ILE A 83 -5.30 -15.38 4.42
N PRO A 84 -4.78 -16.10 3.41
CA PRO A 84 -3.34 -16.28 3.22
C PRO A 84 -2.63 -14.95 2.99
N LEU A 85 -1.47 -14.76 3.65
CA LEU A 85 -0.57 -13.64 3.34
C LEU A 85 0.06 -13.87 1.96
N LEU A 86 -0.05 -12.87 1.09
CA LEU A 86 0.58 -12.87 -0.23
C LEU A 86 1.96 -12.24 -0.14
N ASP A 87 2.03 -10.96 0.27
CA ASP A 87 3.26 -10.20 0.44
C ASP A 87 3.08 -9.09 1.48
N ALA A 88 4.19 -8.50 1.92
CA ALA A 88 4.19 -7.29 2.74
C ALA A 88 4.93 -6.16 2.02
N PHE A 89 4.43 -4.94 2.19
CA PHE A 89 4.91 -3.73 1.56
C PHE A 89 5.07 -2.61 2.58
N ARG A 90 5.91 -1.64 2.24
CA ARG A 90 6.02 -0.37 2.95
C ARG A 90 5.75 0.74 1.96
N VAL A 91 4.85 1.64 2.30
CA VAL A 91 4.63 2.88 1.55
C VAL A 91 5.24 4.02 2.37
N GLU A 92 6.25 4.67 1.81
CA GLU A 92 6.95 5.78 2.45
C GLU A 92 6.26 7.12 2.14
N ALA A 93 6.39 8.07 3.07
CA ALA A 93 5.80 9.40 2.98
C ALA A 93 6.38 10.18 1.79
N GLU A 94 7.65 9.92 1.47
CA GLU A 94 8.40 10.47 0.35
C GLU A 94 7.89 9.92 -1.00
N GLY A 95 7.16 8.81 -0.97
CA GLY A 95 6.45 8.27 -2.13
C GLY A 95 6.91 6.89 -2.58
N ASP A 96 8.00 6.35 -2.04
CA ASP A 96 8.48 5.04 -2.43
C ASP A 96 7.58 3.90 -1.94
N ILE A 97 7.53 2.82 -2.72
CA ILE A 97 6.96 1.54 -2.31
C ILE A 97 8.10 0.54 -2.22
N LEU A 98 8.23 -0.08 -1.06
CA LEU A 98 9.17 -1.17 -0.81
C LEU A 98 8.39 -2.47 -0.63
N TRP A 99 9.01 -3.58 -1.00
CA TRP A 99 8.51 -4.93 -0.76
C TRP A 99 9.39 -5.61 0.29
N TYR A 100 8.77 -6.30 1.24
CA TYR A 100 9.49 -7.11 2.21
C TYR A 100 9.94 -8.42 1.55
N ASP A 101 11.25 -8.59 1.39
CA ASP A 101 11.87 -9.82 0.91
C ASP A 101 12.04 -10.78 2.09
N PRO A 102 11.27 -11.88 2.19
CA PRO A 102 11.35 -12.80 3.31
C PRO A 102 12.63 -13.64 3.31
N LEU A 103 13.32 -13.78 2.17
CA LEU A 103 14.59 -14.51 2.09
C LEU A 103 15.76 -13.65 2.57
N ALA A 104 15.69 -12.34 2.31
CA ALA A 104 16.69 -11.38 2.78
C ALA A 104 16.33 -10.71 4.11
N GLU A 105 15.14 -11.01 4.66
CA GLU A 105 14.57 -10.46 5.89
C GLU A 105 14.62 -8.92 5.95
N ARG A 106 14.33 -8.27 4.82
CA ARG A 106 14.40 -6.80 4.71
C ARG A 106 13.52 -6.24 3.61
N TYR A 107 13.16 -4.97 3.75
CA TYR A 107 12.55 -4.21 2.68
C TYR A 107 13.54 -3.96 1.53
N ARG A 108 13.06 -4.15 0.30
CA ARG A 108 13.77 -3.95 -0.96
C ARG A 108 12.94 -3.03 -1.85
N PRO A 109 13.55 -2.34 -2.83
CA PRO A 109 12.80 -1.57 -3.81
C PRO A 109 11.76 -2.45 -4.51
N TYR A 110 10.54 -1.93 -4.72
CA TYR A 110 9.45 -2.67 -5.36
C TYR A 110 9.82 -3.24 -6.75
N ALA A 111 10.73 -2.60 -7.50
CA ALA A 111 11.21 -3.15 -8.77
C ALA A 111 11.89 -4.54 -8.62
N ALA A 112 12.50 -4.83 -7.47
CA ALA A 112 13.09 -6.15 -7.20
C ALA A 112 12.01 -7.24 -7.08
N PHE A 113 10.83 -6.88 -6.59
CA PHE A 113 9.67 -7.78 -6.48
C PHE A 113 9.07 -8.14 -7.85
N LEU A 114 9.12 -7.22 -8.82
CA LEU A 114 8.63 -7.46 -10.18
C LEU A 114 9.53 -8.37 -11.01
N THR A 115 10.79 -8.55 -10.60
CA THR A 115 11.69 -9.49 -11.27
C THR A 115 11.16 -10.91 -10.98
N PRO A 116 11.03 -11.80 -11.98
CA PRO A 116 10.53 -13.14 -11.76
C PRO A 116 11.26 -13.76 -10.57
N ARG A 117 10.51 -14.10 -9.52
CA ARG A 117 11.06 -14.83 -8.36
C ARG A 117 11.85 -15.98 -8.96
N GLN A 118 13.18 -15.93 -8.84
CA GLN A 118 14.04 -16.94 -9.43
C GLN A 118 13.52 -18.27 -8.88
N ALA A 119 12.90 -19.07 -9.76
CA ALA A 119 12.63 -20.44 -9.41
C ALA A 119 13.96 -21.02 -8.93
N PRO A 120 13.99 -21.80 -7.84
CA PRO A 120 15.21 -22.54 -7.53
C PRO A 120 15.65 -23.25 -8.82
N PRO A 121 16.96 -23.26 -9.15
CA PRO A 121 17.43 -23.98 -10.33
C PRO A 121 16.80 -25.37 -10.27
N ALA A 122 16.18 -25.79 -11.38
CA ALA A 122 15.60 -27.12 -11.46
C ALA A 122 16.69 -28.11 -11.03
N SER A 123 16.55 -28.67 -9.83
CA SER A 123 17.44 -29.71 -9.34
C SER A 123 17.25 -30.86 -10.29
N GLY A 124 18.16 -30.99 -11.25
CA GLY A 124 18.26 -32.16 -12.10
C GLY A 124 18.50 -33.36 -11.19
N LEU A 125 17.51 -34.23 -11.15
CA LEU A 125 17.65 -35.63 -10.78
C LEU A 125 17.39 -36.45 -12.05
#